data_AF-A0A9W6AC75-F1
#
_entry.id   AF-A0A9W6AC75-F1
#
_cell.length_a   1.000
_cell.length_b   1.000
_cell.length_c   1.000
_cell.angle_alpha   90.00
_cell.angle_beta   90.00
_cell.angle_gamma   90.00
#
_symmetry.space_group_name_H-M   'P 1'
#
loop_
_entity.id
_entity.type
_entity.pdbx_description
1 polymer ?
#
loop_
_entity_poly.entity_id
_entity_poly.type
_entity_poly.pdbx_seq_one_letter_code
_entity_poly.pdbx_strand_id
1 'polypeptide(L)'
;MMESMDHPPIGTDSLTNPHTGASLESTQTTPVGPRSFALGLTRGYAADWTVPDALRELYQNWKDAILQTHSQISLLDFQPRCTVTDDQNEITFTVENPSAAPDPAGHPPVLGFIRFNVTQGRAEFANFGAALDE
;
A
#
# COMPACT_ATOMS: atom_id res chain seq x y z
N MET A 1 18.84 2.72 68.01
CA MET A 1 19.02 1.58 67.10
C MET A 1 17.62 0.95 66.94
N MET A 2 17.02 1.03 65.73
CA MET A 2 15.78 0.37 65.21
C MET A 2 14.51 0.38 66.11
N GLU A 3 13.26 0.53 65.68
CA GLU A 3 12.52 0.64 64.42
C GLU A 3 11.14 1.19 64.85
N SER A 4 10.44 1.96 64.01
CA SER A 4 9.01 2.20 64.21
C SER A 4 8.36 2.31 62.84
N MET A 5 7.66 1.24 62.49
CA MET A 5 6.84 1.08 61.32
C MET A 5 5.46 0.72 61.86
N ASP A 6 4.45 1.56 61.63
CA ASP A 6 3.07 1.11 61.47
C ASP A 6 2.22 2.22 60.82
N HIS A 7 1.48 1.84 59.79
CA HIS A 7 0.60 2.67 58.97
C HIS A 7 -0.78 2.85 59.61
N PRO A 8 -1.54 3.92 59.29
CA PRO A 8 -2.92 4.06 59.73
C PRO A 8 -3.91 3.19 58.91
N PRO A 9 -5.10 2.87 59.46
CA PRO A 9 -6.01 1.86 58.93
C PRO A 9 -6.93 2.34 57.79
N ILE A 10 -7.37 1.36 57.00
CA ILE A 10 -8.34 1.38 55.88
C ILE A 10 -9.78 1.23 56.39
N GLY A 11 -10.75 1.83 55.68
CA GLY A 11 -12.18 1.45 55.66
C GLY A 11 -13.05 2.52 54.97
N THR A 12 -13.37 2.41 53.67
CA THR A 12 -14.61 1.84 53.03
C THR A 12 -15.87 2.70 53.30
N ASP A 13 -16.74 3.13 52.40
CA ASP A 13 -17.25 2.72 51.07
C ASP A 13 -17.85 3.98 50.39
N SER A 14 -17.89 4.15 49.07
CA SER A 14 -18.97 3.59 48.24
C SER A 14 -18.76 3.85 46.74
N LEU A 15 -19.11 2.83 45.97
CA LEU A 15 -19.19 2.69 44.51
C LEU A 15 -20.07 3.75 43.82
N THR A 16 -19.63 4.23 42.64
CA THR A 16 -20.46 4.31 41.42
C THR A 16 -19.56 4.31 40.17
N ASN A 17 -19.76 3.33 39.29
CA ASN A 17 -19.22 3.24 37.93
C ASN A 17 -20.34 3.62 36.92
N PRO A 18 -20.12 3.55 35.60
CA PRO A 18 -19.68 4.60 34.69
C PRO A 18 -20.82 5.06 33.73
N HIS A 19 -20.58 6.06 32.87
CA HIS A 19 -20.87 6.06 31.43
C HIS A 19 -20.94 7.48 30.81
N THR A 20 -20.14 7.65 29.76
CA THR A 20 -20.48 8.34 28.50
C THR A 20 -20.59 9.87 28.51
N GLY A 21 -19.53 10.52 28.04
CA GLY A 21 -19.53 11.89 27.53
C GLY A 21 -18.55 12.00 26.37
N ALA A 22 -19.07 12.32 25.18
CA ALA A 22 -18.43 12.19 23.89
C ALA A 22 -17.05 12.87 23.77
N SER A 23 -16.03 12.09 23.42
CA SER A 23 -14.84 12.63 22.75
C SER A 23 -15.20 12.81 21.28
N LEU A 24 -15.41 14.06 20.87
CA LEU A 24 -15.44 14.42 19.45
C LEU A 24 -14.01 14.24 18.92
N GLU A 25 -13.69 13.01 18.54
CA GLU A 25 -12.52 12.73 17.72
C GLU A 25 -12.74 13.46 16.40
N SER A 26 -12.15 14.65 16.30
CA SER A 26 -12.12 15.40 15.06
C SER A 26 -11.27 14.57 14.11
N THR A 27 -11.93 13.75 13.29
CA THR A 27 -11.29 13.15 12.12
C THR A 27 -10.89 14.31 11.22
N GLN A 28 -9.68 14.82 11.44
CA GLN A 28 -9.05 15.77 10.56
C GLN A 28 -8.66 14.98 9.31
N THR A 29 -9.62 14.85 8.39
CA THR A 29 -9.36 14.45 7.02
C THR A 29 -8.51 15.55 6.39
N THR A 30 -7.20 15.41 6.48
CA THR A 30 -6.24 16.28 5.79
C THR A 30 -6.61 16.26 4.30
N PRO A 31 -6.93 17.41 3.69
CA PRO A 31 -7.16 17.47 2.26
C PRO A 31 -5.87 17.03 1.58
N VAL A 32 -5.92 15.96 0.78
CA VAL A 32 -4.82 15.57 -0.09
C VAL A 32 -4.77 16.59 -1.23
N GLY A 33 -4.15 17.74 -0.94
CA GLY A 33 -3.83 18.74 -1.96
C GLY A 33 -2.79 18.18 -2.94
N PRO A 34 -2.66 18.76 -4.14
CA PRO A 34 -1.60 18.41 -5.08
C PRO A 34 -0.23 18.52 -4.40
N ARG A 35 0.57 17.45 -4.44
CA ARG A 35 1.93 17.39 -3.87
C ARG A 35 2.97 17.39 -4.99
N SER A 36 4.10 18.07 -4.78
CA SER A 36 5.23 18.09 -5.72
C SER A 36 6.48 17.50 -5.06
N PHE A 37 7.07 16.48 -5.67
CA PHE A 37 8.31 15.84 -5.21
C PHE A 37 9.41 16.04 -6.25
N ALA A 38 10.63 16.37 -5.81
CA ALA A 38 11.79 16.47 -6.70
C ALA A 38 12.29 15.07 -7.04
N LEU A 39 12.05 14.61 -8.27
CA LEU A 39 12.39 13.25 -8.71
C LEU A 39 13.89 13.01 -8.96
N GLY A 40 14.75 14.02 -8.78
CA GLY A 40 16.19 13.92 -9.05
C GLY A 40 16.55 13.68 -10.53
N LEU A 41 15.58 13.79 -11.44
CA LEU A 41 15.77 13.54 -12.87
C LEU A 41 16.42 14.75 -13.55
N THR A 42 17.44 14.51 -14.37
CA THR A 42 18.04 15.57 -15.21
C THR A 42 17.22 15.76 -16.49
N ARG A 43 17.33 16.95 -17.10
CA ARG A 43 16.63 17.27 -18.36
C ARG A 43 16.95 16.27 -19.49
N GLY A 44 18.10 15.61 -19.44
CA GLY A 44 18.55 14.63 -20.44
C GLY A 44 18.26 13.17 -20.08
N TYR A 45 17.62 12.87 -18.95
CA TYR A 45 17.50 11.50 -18.42
C TYR A 45 16.89 10.49 -19.43
N ALA A 46 15.95 10.95 -20.25
CA ALA A 46 15.28 10.14 -21.27
C ALA A 46 15.43 10.72 -22.69
N ALA A 47 16.47 11.54 -22.94
CA ALA A 47 16.59 12.29 -24.20
C ALA A 47 16.64 11.41 -25.45
N ASP A 48 17.28 10.24 -25.34
CA ASP A 48 17.48 9.30 -26.44
C ASP A 48 16.62 8.03 -26.30
N TRP A 49 15.63 8.04 -25.40
CA TRP A 49 14.80 6.86 -25.17
C TRP A 49 13.91 6.54 -26.36
N THR A 50 13.93 5.28 -26.75
CA THR A 50 12.93 4.71 -27.63
C THR A 50 11.69 4.31 -26.83
N VAL A 51 10.58 4.02 -27.51
CA VAL A 51 9.36 3.53 -26.86
C VAL A 51 9.62 2.28 -25.98
N PRO A 52 10.41 1.28 -26.43
CA PRO A 52 10.85 0.18 -25.56
C PRO A 52 11.57 0.60 -24.28
N ASP A 53 12.44 1.62 -24.34
CA ASP A 53 13.19 2.09 -23.16
C ASP A 53 12.25 2.70 -22.12
N ALA A 54 11.32 3.54 -22.57
CA ALA A 54 10.32 4.15 -21.72
C ALA A 54 9.40 3.11 -21.08
N LEU A 55 8.96 2.10 -21.86
CA LEU A 55 8.13 1.02 -21.35
C LEU A 55 8.87 0.15 -20.33
N ARG A 56 10.14 -0.17 -20.62
CA ARG A 56 11.00 -0.91 -19.70
C ARG A 56 11.13 -0.17 -18.38
N GLU A 57 11.40 1.14 -18.41
CA GLU A 57 11.52 1.92 -17.17
C GLU A 57 10.20 1.98 -16.40
N LEU A 58 9.09 2.23 -17.09
CA LEU A 58 7.78 2.29 -16.44
C LEU A 58 7.43 0.98 -15.73
N TYR A 59 7.76 -0.16 -16.36
CA TYR A 59 7.62 -1.47 -15.76
C TYR A 59 8.53 -1.67 -14.54
N GLN A 60 9.81 -1.25 -14.62
CA GLN A 60 10.73 -1.34 -13.48
C GLN A 60 10.22 -0.50 -12.30
N ASN A 61 9.83 0.75 -12.54
CA ASN A 61 9.29 1.63 -11.51
C ASN A 61 8.05 1.04 -10.84
N TRP A 62 7.15 0.44 -11.61
CA TRP A 62 5.97 -0.24 -11.08
C TRP A 62 6.33 -1.48 -10.24
N LYS A 63 7.24 -2.33 -10.73
CA LYS A 63 7.72 -3.49 -9.98
C LYS A 63 8.37 -3.06 -8.66
N ASP A 64 9.26 -2.07 -8.72
CA ASP A 64 9.99 -1.59 -7.56
C ASP A 64 9.03 -0.97 -6.54
N ALA A 65 8.00 -0.26 -6.98
CA ALA A 65 6.94 0.26 -6.10
C ALA A 65 6.18 -0.86 -5.37
N ILE A 66 5.81 -1.95 -6.07
CA ILE A 66 5.17 -3.11 -5.44
C ILE A 66 6.11 -3.74 -4.41
N LEU A 67 7.37 -3.99 -4.75
CA LEU A 67 8.35 -4.61 -3.84
C LEU A 67 8.65 -3.75 -2.61
N GLN A 68 8.67 -2.43 -2.76
CA GLN A 68 8.82 -1.49 -1.64
C GLN A 68 7.60 -1.52 -0.71
N THR A 69 6.40 -1.62 -1.29
CA THR A 69 5.14 -1.69 -0.52
C THR A 69 4.98 -3.03 0.18
N HIS A 70 5.46 -4.11 -0.44
CA HIS A 70 5.29 -5.49 0.01
C HIS A 70 6.64 -6.14 0.26
N SER A 71 7.37 -5.66 1.27
CA SER A 71 8.74 -6.09 1.59
C SER A 71 8.88 -7.59 1.90
N GLN A 72 7.78 -8.28 2.21
CA GLN A 72 7.72 -9.72 2.40
C GLN A 72 7.89 -10.53 1.10
N ILE A 73 7.76 -9.88 -0.06
CA ILE A 73 7.84 -10.54 -1.37
C ILE A 73 9.27 -10.43 -1.87
N SER A 74 9.88 -11.59 -2.13
CA SER A 74 11.20 -11.61 -2.73
C SER A 74 11.13 -11.30 -4.23
N LEU A 75 12.24 -10.85 -4.79
CA LEU A 75 12.40 -10.69 -6.25
C LEU A 75 12.12 -11.99 -7.02
N LEU A 76 12.36 -13.15 -6.40
CA LEU A 76 12.13 -14.46 -7.03
C LEU A 76 10.64 -14.83 -7.05
N ASP A 77 9.88 -14.35 -6.06
CA ASP A 77 8.45 -14.60 -5.94
C ASP A 77 7.61 -13.57 -6.74
N PHE A 78 8.25 -12.51 -7.24
CA PHE A 78 7.60 -11.53 -8.11
C PHE A 78 7.38 -12.13 -9.50
N GLN A 79 6.22 -12.75 -9.70
CA GLN A 79 5.85 -13.41 -10.95
C GLN A 79 4.55 -12.84 -11.52
N PRO A 80 4.62 -11.82 -12.39
CA PRO A 80 3.44 -11.28 -13.06
C PRO A 80 2.81 -12.31 -13.99
N ARG A 81 1.51 -12.56 -13.85
CA ARG A 81 0.72 -13.33 -14.79
C ARG A 81 0.17 -12.42 -15.88
N CYS A 82 0.39 -12.78 -17.14
CA CYS A 82 -0.22 -12.12 -18.29
C CYS A 82 -1.53 -12.82 -18.67
N THR A 83 -2.58 -12.04 -18.86
CA THR A 83 -3.87 -12.48 -19.41
C THR A 83 -4.28 -11.54 -20.52
N VAL A 84 -4.80 -12.10 -21.61
CA VAL A 84 -5.29 -11.33 -22.76
C VAL A 84 -6.74 -11.72 -22.98
N THR A 85 -7.61 -10.75 -23.23
CA THR A 85 -9.02 -11.02 -23.55
C THR A 85 -9.13 -11.73 -24.90
N ASP A 86 -10.20 -12.49 -25.11
CA ASP A 86 -10.41 -13.25 -26.36
C ASP A 86 -10.46 -12.34 -27.60
N ASP A 87 -10.98 -11.13 -27.44
CA ASP A 87 -11.04 -10.10 -28.48
C ASP A 87 -9.71 -9.32 -28.66
N GLN A 88 -8.68 -9.66 -27.87
CA GLN A 88 -7.35 -9.04 -27.87
C GLN A 88 -7.34 -7.53 -27.61
N ASN A 89 -8.44 -6.98 -27.09
CA ASN A 89 -8.55 -5.54 -26.82
C ASN A 89 -7.96 -5.15 -25.47
N GLU A 90 -7.74 -6.11 -24.57
CA GLU A 90 -7.16 -5.85 -23.26
C GLU A 90 -6.06 -6.85 -22.92
N ILE A 91 -4.92 -6.32 -22.47
CA ILE A 91 -3.79 -7.09 -21.96
C ILE A 91 -3.58 -6.69 -20.50
N THR A 92 -3.63 -7.65 -19.60
CA THR A 92 -3.50 -7.42 -18.17
C THR A 92 -2.35 -8.23 -17.60
N PHE A 93 -1.42 -7.55 -16.92
CA PHE A 93 -0.38 -8.17 -16.11
C PHE A 93 -0.77 -8.02 -14.64
N THR A 94 -0.94 -9.12 -13.93
CA THR A 94 -1.35 -9.12 -12.52
C THR A 94 -0.27 -9.78 -11.68
N VAL A 95 0.08 -9.17 -10.55
CA VAL A 95 0.99 -9.77 -9.56
C VAL A 95 0.16 -10.15 -8.34
N GLU A 96 0.26 -11.42 -7.94
CA GLU A 96 -0.50 -12.01 -6.85
C GLU A 96 0.44 -12.31 -5.68
N ASN A 97 -0.09 -12.31 -4.46
CA ASN A 97 0.65 -12.68 -3.27
C ASN A 97 0.56 -14.21 -3.07
N PRO A 98 1.64 -14.96 -3.33
CA PRO A 98 1.61 -16.42 -3.22
C PRO A 98 1.53 -16.92 -1.77
N SER A 99 1.89 -16.09 -0.79
CA SER A 99 1.95 -16.47 0.62
C SER A 99 0.72 -16.06 1.43
N ALA A 100 -0.17 -15.26 0.86
CA ALA A 100 -1.37 -14.81 1.54
C ALA A 100 -2.53 -15.80 1.35
N ALA A 101 -3.39 -15.89 2.36
CA ALA A 101 -4.61 -16.68 2.25
C ALA A 101 -5.46 -16.16 1.07
N PRO A 102 -6.02 -17.05 0.24
CA PRO A 102 -6.90 -16.65 -0.84
C PRO A 102 -8.16 -15.97 -0.28
N ASP A 103 -8.77 -15.15 -1.12
CA ASP A 103 -10.02 -14.48 -0.83
C ASP A 103 -11.19 -15.51 -0.71
N PRO A 104 -12.40 -15.09 -0.31
CA PRO A 104 -13.56 -15.98 -0.21
C PRO A 104 -13.95 -16.69 -1.52
N ALA A 105 -13.50 -16.19 -2.67
CA ALA A 105 -13.69 -16.79 -3.99
C ALA A 105 -12.54 -17.74 -4.38
N GLY A 106 -11.52 -17.88 -3.54
CA GLY A 106 -10.37 -18.76 -3.76
C GLY A 106 -9.24 -18.12 -4.57
N HIS A 107 -9.29 -16.81 -4.82
CA HIS A 107 -8.26 -16.11 -5.58
C HIS A 107 -7.16 -15.57 -4.65
N PRO A 108 -5.87 -15.75 -5.00
CA PRO A 108 -4.79 -15.16 -4.23
C PRO A 108 -4.88 -13.62 -4.27
N PRO A 109 -4.54 -12.93 -3.17
CA PRO A 109 -4.65 -11.47 -3.12
C PRO A 109 -3.77 -10.79 -4.17
N VAL A 110 -4.34 -9.85 -4.91
CA VAL A 110 -3.61 -9.08 -5.93
C VAL A 110 -2.84 -7.93 -5.28
N LEU A 111 -1.57 -7.80 -5.66
CA LEU A 111 -0.66 -6.77 -5.15
C LEU A 111 -0.61 -5.55 -6.07
N GLY A 112 -0.84 -5.76 -7.36
CA GLY A 112 -0.90 -4.71 -8.34
C GLY A 112 -1.16 -5.26 -9.73
N PHE A 113 -1.47 -4.37 -10.66
CA PHE A 113 -1.66 -4.74 -12.06
C PHE A 113 -1.19 -3.64 -13.01
N ILE A 114 -0.91 -4.06 -14.25
CA ILE A 114 -0.84 -3.20 -15.43
C ILE A 114 -1.95 -3.65 -16.36
N ARG A 115 -2.80 -2.73 -16.80
CA ARG A 115 -3.88 -2.99 -17.75
C ARG A 115 -3.74 -2.11 -18.96
N PHE A 116 -3.58 -2.73 -20.13
CA PHE A 116 -3.48 -2.05 -21.41
C PHE A 116 -4.76 -2.27 -22.21
N ASN A 117 -5.51 -1.20 -22.43
CA ASN A 117 -6.59 -1.18 -23.38
C ASN A 117 -6.02 -0.82 -24.76
N VAL A 118 -5.95 -1.81 -25.64
CA VAL A 118 -5.38 -1.70 -26.98
C VAL A 118 -6.19 -0.74 -27.84
N THR A 119 -7.52 -0.81 -27.75
CA THR A 119 -8.44 -0.01 -28.56
C THR A 119 -8.32 1.48 -28.25
N GLN A 120 -8.11 1.83 -26.98
CA GLN A 120 -7.99 3.20 -26.50
C GLN A 120 -6.54 3.70 -26.43
N GLY A 121 -5.55 2.79 -26.60
CA GLY A 121 -4.14 3.10 -26.40
C GLY A 121 -3.81 3.57 -24.98
N ARG A 122 -4.54 3.07 -23.97
CA ARG A 122 -4.45 3.52 -22.58
C ARG A 122 -3.86 2.43 -21.70
N ALA A 123 -2.88 2.81 -20.88
CA ALA A 123 -2.32 1.95 -19.84
C ALA A 123 -2.75 2.47 -18.46
N GLU A 124 -3.16 1.56 -17.60
CA GLU A 124 -3.43 1.80 -16.18
C GLU A 124 -2.47 0.97 -15.34
N PHE A 125 -1.99 1.58 -14.26
CA PHE A 125 -1.06 0.98 -13.32
C PHE A 125 -1.66 1.10 -11.93
N ALA A 126 -1.69 -0.01 -11.20
CA ALA A 126 -2.12 -0.04 -9.82
C ALA A 126 -1.08 -0.77 -8.96
N ASN A 127 -0.85 -0.21 -7.77
CA ASN A 127 -0.13 -0.83 -6.68
C ASN A 127 -1.04 -0.76 -5.45
N PHE A 128 -1.46 -1.90 -4.94
CA PHE A 128 -2.37 -2.01 -3.81
C PHE A 128 -1.61 -2.02 -2.49
N GLY A 129 -2.19 -1.45 -1.43
CA GLY A 129 -1.53 -1.33 -0.14
C GLY A 129 -0.49 -0.21 -0.08
N ALA A 130 -0.26 0.51 -1.17
CA ALA A 130 0.58 1.70 -1.17
C ALA A 130 -0.09 2.80 -0.35
N ALA A 131 0.60 3.26 0.69
CA ALA A 131 0.25 4.45 1.45
C ALA A 131 1.14 5.62 1.00
N LEU A 132 0.58 6.83 1.04
CA LEU A 132 1.36 8.06 0.92
C LEU A 132 1.83 8.48 2.32
N ASP A 133 2.60 7.63 3.00
CA ASP A 133 3.22 7.96 4.30
C ASP A 133 4.52 8.77 4.09
N GLU A 134 4.80 9.68 5.04
CA GLU A 134 5.90 10.67 5.02
C GLU A 134 7.30 10.11 5.29
#